data_AF-A0A6J7UK12-F1
#
_entry.id   AF-A0A6J7UK12-F1
#
_cell.length_a   1.000
_cell.length_b   1.000
_cell.length_c   1.000
_cell.angle_alpha   90.00
_cell.angle_beta   90.00
_cell.angle_gamma   90.00
#
_symmetry.space_group_name_H-M   'P 1'
#
loop_
_entity.id
_entity.type
_entity.pdbx_description
1 polymer ?
#
loop_
_entity_poly.entity_id
_entity_poly.type
_entity_poly.pdbx_seq_one_letter_code
_entity_poly.pdbx_strand_id
1 'polypeptide(L)'
;MIEDTDVVDMLGEFRISVIEASSGVLIEETFEHHHRPTEELDANGQGNCHVAFAFVAHRAVVDVDVELGLVKVIQIATAQDVGRVLNPIAALGQIEGGIAQGLGLAVMEEIVLDNGKMRNPSFTDYLLPTALDAPEVVAIMIEEPEPQAPLGAKGIGEPPCISVTPAIAAAIRNATGRDLPRVPIRPQDICL
;
A
#
# COMPACT_ATOMS: atom_id res chain seq x y z
N MET A 1 -37.24 8.66 -12.67
CA MET A 1 -36.08 9.22 -11.95
C MET A 1 -35.10 8.11 -11.63
N ILE A 2 -33.81 8.43 -11.46
CA ILE A 2 -32.83 7.45 -10.98
C ILE A 2 -32.68 7.67 -9.48
N GLU A 3 -32.90 6.62 -8.70
CA GLU A 3 -32.63 6.57 -7.27
C GLU A 3 -31.57 5.49 -7.03
N ASP A 4 -30.36 5.91 -6.65
CA ASP A 4 -29.18 5.06 -6.51
C ASP A 4 -28.92 4.19 -7.74
N THR A 5 -29.28 2.90 -7.68
CA THR A 5 -29.07 1.91 -8.74
C THR A 5 -30.35 1.55 -9.49
N ASP A 6 -31.47 2.22 -9.23
CA ASP A 6 -32.78 1.90 -9.79
C ASP A 6 -33.41 3.05 -10.59
N VAL A 7 -34.16 2.70 -11.62
CA VAL A 7 -35.05 3.58 -12.35
C VAL A 7 -36.44 3.44 -11.74
N VAL A 8 -36.94 4.53 -11.16
CA VAL A 8 -38.25 4.61 -10.53
C VAL A 8 -39.16 5.51 -11.37
N ASP A 9 -40.43 5.14 -11.55
CA ASP A 9 -41.40 6.05 -12.17
C ASP A 9 -41.73 7.25 -11.26
N MET A 10 -42.51 8.20 -11.76
CA MET A 10 -42.83 9.43 -11.01
C MET A 10 -43.84 9.20 -9.87
N LEU A 11 -44.46 8.02 -9.80
CA LEU A 11 -45.48 7.65 -8.81
C LEU A 11 -44.93 6.69 -7.74
N GLY A 12 -43.72 6.17 -7.92
CA GLY A 12 -43.09 5.16 -7.07
C GLY A 12 -43.62 3.74 -7.27
N GLU A 13 -44.44 3.49 -8.30
CA GLU A 13 -45.14 2.20 -8.49
C GLU A 13 -44.29 1.22 -9.31
N PHE A 14 -43.50 1.73 -10.24
CA PHE A 14 -42.58 0.94 -11.06
C PHE A 14 -41.13 1.18 -10.66
N ARG A 15 -40.40 0.09 -10.41
CA ARG A 15 -38.98 0.08 -10.06
C ARG A 15 -38.28 -1.03 -10.86
N ILE A 16 -37.23 -0.66 -11.58
CA ILE A 16 -36.37 -1.58 -12.32
C ILE A 16 -34.92 -1.18 -12.10
N SER A 17 -33.99 -2.14 -12.07
CA SER A 17 -32.57 -1.80 -11.92
C SER A 17 -32.07 -1.03 -13.15
N VAL A 18 -31.12 -0.11 -12.95
CA VAL A 18 -30.43 0.56 -14.06
C VAL A 18 -29.80 -0.46 -14.99
N ILE A 19 -29.22 -1.54 -14.44
CA ILE A 19 -28.61 -2.65 -15.21
C ILE A 19 -29.61 -3.27 -16.19
N GLU A 20 -30.80 -3.60 -15.70
CA GLU A 20 -31.84 -4.24 -16.50
C GLU A 20 -32.44 -3.27 -17.52
N ALA A 21 -32.70 -2.03 -17.10
CA ALA A 21 -33.18 -0.96 -17.98
C ALA A 21 -32.18 -0.60 -19.09
N SER A 22 -30.87 -0.73 -18.83
CA SER A 22 -29.80 -0.48 -19.80
C SER A 22 -29.34 -1.74 -20.55
N SER A 23 -30.02 -2.88 -20.38
CA SER A 23 -29.62 -4.13 -21.02
C SER A 23 -29.60 -3.98 -22.55
N GLY A 24 -28.47 -4.31 -23.17
CA GLY A 24 -28.27 -4.20 -24.62
C GLY A 24 -27.97 -2.78 -25.14
N VAL A 25 -27.90 -1.78 -24.25
CA VAL A 25 -27.50 -0.41 -24.60
C VAL A 25 -26.02 -0.24 -24.24
N LEU A 26 -25.19 0.05 -25.24
CA LEU A 26 -23.81 0.49 -25.01
C LEU A 26 -23.83 1.99 -24.76
N ILE A 27 -23.44 2.40 -23.55
CA ILE A 27 -23.22 3.80 -23.21
C ILE A 27 -21.71 3.99 -23.08
N GLU A 28 -21.15 4.84 -23.93
CA GLU A 28 -19.76 5.25 -23.88
C GLU A 28 -19.71 6.76 -23.68
N GLU A 29 -18.90 7.20 -22.72
CA GLU A 29 -18.65 8.61 -22.47
C GLU A 29 -17.15 8.80 -22.29
N THR A 30 -16.61 9.84 -22.92
CA THR A 30 -15.22 10.27 -22.77
C THR A 30 -15.23 11.63 -22.11
N PHE A 31 -14.55 11.76 -20.98
CA PHE A 31 -14.33 13.04 -20.32
C PHE A 31 -12.85 13.22 -20.01
N GLU A 32 -12.40 14.47 -20.00
CA GLU A 32 -11.06 14.84 -19.60
C GLU A 32 -11.11 15.37 -18.16
N HIS A 33 -10.24 14.84 -17.30
CA HIS A 33 -10.13 15.28 -15.91
C HIS A 33 -8.81 16.01 -15.70
N HIS A 34 -8.88 17.23 -15.17
CA HIS A 34 -7.74 17.95 -14.67
C HIS A 34 -7.87 18.07 -13.16
N HIS A 35 -6.84 17.65 -12.44
CA HIS A 35 -6.76 17.86 -11.00
C HIS A 35 -6.73 19.36 -10.69
N ARG A 36 -7.10 19.73 -9.46
CA ARG A 36 -6.96 21.11 -8.99
C ARG A 36 -5.50 21.60 -9.12
N PRO A 37 -5.23 22.88 -9.42
CA PRO A 37 -3.88 23.42 -9.37
C PRO A 37 -3.22 23.20 -8.00
N THR A 38 -1.94 22.86 -8.01
CA THR A 38 -1.11 22.79 -6.81
C THR A 38 -0.25 24.03 -6.68
N GLU A 39 0.12 24.35 -5.44
CA GLU A 39 0.98 25.49 -5.11
C GLU A 39 2.32 24.99 -4.55
N GLU A 40 3.39 25.75 -4.81
CA GLU A 40 4.67 25.53 -4.16
C GLU A 40 4.55 25.77 -2.64
N LEU A 41 5.42 25.11 -1.88
CA LEU A 41 5.52 25.36 -0.45
C LEU A 41 6.15 26.74 -0.19
N ASP A 42 5.60 27.47 0.79
CA ASP A 42 6.17 28.73 1.26
C ASP A 42 7.47 28.52 2.06
N ALA A 43 8.08 29.63 2.52
CA ALA A 43 9.33 29.58 3.30
C ALA A 43 9.21 28.81 4.64
N ASN A 44 8.00 28.55 5.12
CA ASN A 44 7.72 27.75 6.32
C ASN A 44 7.29 26.31 5.99
N GLY A 45 7.27 25.92 4.71
CA GLY A 45 6.82 24.60 4.28
C GLY A 45 5.31 24.45 4.17
N GLN A 46 4.54 25.55 4.12
CA GLN A 46 3.09 25.53 4.00
C GLN A 46 2.64 25.74 2.54
N GLY A 47 1.67 24.96 2.07
CA GLY A 47 1.10 25.14 0.74
C GLY A 47 0.17 24.00 0.33
N ASN A 48 -0.62 24.21 -0.72
CA ASN A 48 -1.50 23.20 -1.30
C ASN A 48 -0.76 22.39 -2.39
N CYS A 49 0.31 21.67 -2.02
CA CYS A 49 1.16 20.96 -2.96
C CYS A 49 0.67 19.57 -3.37
N HIS A 50 -0.40 19.07 -2.72
CA HIS A 50 -0.96 17.74 -2.99
C HIS A 50 -2.40 17.82 -3.50
N VAL A 51 -2.73 16.97 -4.46
CA VAL A 51 -4.08 16.84 -5.03
C VAL A 51 -4.98 15.95 -4.18
N ALA A 52 -4.40 14.97 -3.49
CA ALA A 52 -5.08 14.05 -2.60
C ALA A 52 -4.07 13.51 -1.56
N PHE A 53 -4.59 12.95 -0.47
CA PHE A 53 -3.80 12.21 0.52
C PHE A 53 -4.27 10.76 0.58
N ALA A 54 -3.33 9.85 0.76
CA ALA A 54 -3.60 8.45 1.01
C ALA A 54 -3.17 8.10 2.44
N PHE A 55 -3.95 7.24 3.09
CA PHE A 55 -3.69 6.79 4.46
C PHE A 55 -3.54 5.28 4.48
N VAL A 56 -2.56 4.80 5.25
CA VAL A 56 -2.30 3.36 5.38
C VAL A 56 -1.73 3.06 6.75
N ALA A 57 -2.21 1.97 7.36
CA ALA A 57 -1.71 1.45 8.61
C ALA A 57 -1.33 -0.03 8.45
N HIS A 58 -0.15 -0.39 8.94
CA HIS A 58 0.34 -1.77 8.94
C HIS A 58 0.56 -2.27 10.37
N ARG A 59 0.25 -3.54 10.59
CA ARG A 59 0.65 -4.29 11.79
C ARG A 59 1.38 -5.56 11.35
N ALA A 60 2.59 -5.75 11.85
CA ALA A 60 3.40 -6.92 11.55
C ALA A 60 3.35 -7.94 12.70
N VAL A 61 3.41 -9.22 12.32
CA VAL A 61 3.69 -10.34 13.22
C VAL A 61 5.00 -10.96 12.77
N VAL A 62 5.94 -11.10 13.69
CA VAL A 62 7.25 -11.69 13.43
C VAL A 62 7.53 -12.82 14.40
N ASP A 63 8.26 -13.82 13.94
CA ASP A 63 8.93 -14.81 14.75
C ASP A 63 10.43 -14.50 14.72
N VAL A 64 11.08 -14.52 15.89
CA VAL A 64 12.49 -14.12 16.02
C VAL A 64 13.23 -15.14 16.86
N ASP A 65 14.25 -15.76 16.26
CA ASP A 65 15.25 -16.51 16.99
C ASP A 65 16.30 -15.53 17.52
N VAL A 66 16.28 -15.27 18.82
CA VAL A 66 17.19 -14.31 19.46
C VAL A 66 18.63 -14.84 19.60
N GLU A 67 18.84 -16.15 19.54
CA GLU A 67 20.16 -16.77 19.62
C GLU A 67 20.87 -16.74 18.26
N LEU A 68 20.12 -16.97 17.18
CA LEU A 68 20.66 -16.99 15.81
C LEU A 68 20.49 -15.65 15.07
N GLY A 69 19.62 -14.77 15.56
CA GLY A 69 19.26 -13.51 14.90
C GLY A 69 18.38 -13.69 13.66
N LEU A 70 17.73 -14.84 13.52
CA LEU A 70 16.86 -15.13 12.38
C LEU A 70 15.48 -14.49 12.61
N VAL A 71 14.95 -13.84 11.58
CA VAL A 71 13.62 -13.22 11.61
C VAL A 71 12.77 -13.82 10.51
N LYS A 72 11.54 -14.20 10.85
CA LYS A 72 10.50 -14.55 9.88
C LYS A 72 9.31 -13.62 10.06
N VAL A 73 8.91 -12.92 9.00
CA VAL A 73 7.65 -12.17 8.98
C VAL A 73 6.52 -13.16 8.72
N ILE A 74 5.64 -13.34 9.69
CA ILE A 74 4.58 -14.35 9.64
C ILE A 74 3.34 -13.79 8.93
N GLN A 75 2.95 -12.58 9.30
CA GLN A 75 1.75 -11.94 8.80
C GLN A 75 1.91 -10.43 8.78
N ILE A 76 1.36 -9.79 7.76
CA ILE A 76 1.15 -8.35 7.68
C ILE A 76 -0.35 -8.10 7.56
N ALA A 77 -0.92 -7.40 8.54
CA ALA A 77 -2.28 -6.86 8.45
C ALA A 77 -2.20 -5.41 8.00
N THR A 78 -3.06 -5.00 7.08
CA THR A 78 -3.09 -3.63 6.54
C THR A 78 -4.50 -3.10 6.37
N ALA A 79 -4.66 -1.82 6.64
CA ALA A 79 -5.84 -1.05 6.30
C ALA A 79 -5.40 0.18 5.50
N GLN A 80 -5.89 0.31 4.26
CA GLN A 80 -5.49 1.37 3.34
C GLN A 80 -6.71 2.10 2.77
N ASP A 81 -6.69 3.42 2.85
CA ASP A 81 -7.59 4.30 2.10
C ASP A 81 -7.18 4.29 0.62
N VAL A 82 -8.07 3.77 -0.21
CA VAL A 82 -7.85 3.58 -1.65
C VAL A 82 -8.74 4.47 -2.51
N GLY A 83 -9.51 5.37 -1.89
CA GLY A 83 -10.55 6.11 -2.61
C GLY A 83 -11.64 5.16 -3.07
N ARG A 84 -11.87 5.09 -4.38
CA ARG A 84 -12.70 4.04 -5.00
C ARG A 84 -11.84 2.97 -5.65
N VAL A 85 -12.11 1.70 -5.34
CA VAL A 85 -11.44 0.56 -5.97
C VAL A 85 -11.98 0.37 -7.39
N LEU A 86 -11.14 0.66 -8.39
CA LEU A 86 -11.50 0.47 -9.80
C LEU A 86 -11.31 -0.99 -10.24
N ASN A 87 -10.25 -1.64 -9.76
CA ASN A 87 -9.94 -3.03 -10.05
C ASN A 87 -9.44 -3.73 -8.77
N PRO A 88 -10.29 -4.54 -8.11
CA PRO A 88 -9.93 -5.19 -6.85
C PRO A 88 -8.70 -6.10 -6.93
N ILE A 89 -8.51 -6.81 -8.05
CA ILE A 89 -7.39 -7.74 -8.23
C ILE A 89 -6.08 -6.98 -8.35
N ALA A 90 -6.06 -5.94 -9.19
CA ALA A 90 -4.87 -5.10 -9.34
C ALA A 90 -4.56 -4.34 -8.04
N ALA A 91 -5.59 -3.91 -7.32
CA ALA A 91 -5.43 -3.21 -6.04
C ALA A 91 -4.79 -4.11 -4.97
N LEU A 92 -5.28 -5.34 -4.83
CA LEU A 92 -4.67 -6.33 -3.94
C LEU A 92 -3.21 -6.60 -4.32
N GLY A 93 -2.91 -6.76 -5.61
CA GLY A 93 -1.54 -6.98 -6.08
C GLY A 93 -0.57 -5.82 -5.78
N GLN A 94 -1.05 -4.57 -5.78
CA GLN A 94 -0.24 -3.41 -5.36
C GLN A 94 0.05 -3.46 -3.85
N ILE A 95 -0.95 -3.83 -3.05
CA ILE A 95 -0.79 -3.98 -1.60
C ILE A 95 0.24 -5.07 -1.27
N GLU A 96 0.08 -6.25 -1.87
CA GLU A 96 1.00 -7.38 -1.68
C GLU A 96 2.42 -7.05 -2.17
N GLY A 97 2.53 -6.41 -3.34
CA GLY A 97 3.82 -6.01 -3.92
C GLY A 97 4.57 -4.99 -3.06
N GLY A 98 3.89 -3.94 -2.59
CA GLY A 98 4.54 -2.94 -1.74
C GLY A 98 4.88 -3.49 -0.35
N ILE A 99 4.06 -4.40 0.20
CA ILE A 99 4.39 -5.14 1.42
C ILE A 99 5.67 -5.96 1.23
N ALA A 100 5.81 -6.66 0.10
CA ALA A 100 7.02 -7.40 -0.20
C ALA A 100 8.25 -6.49 -0.30
N GLN A 101 8.14 -5.34 -0.98
CA GLN A 101 9.24 -4.37 -1.08
C GLN A 101 9.70 -3.87 0.29
N GLY A 102 8.76 -3.48 1.16
CA GLY A 102 9.14 -3.00 2.49
C GLY A 102 9.59 -4.11 3.45
N LEU A 103 9.16 -5.36 3.25
CA LEU A 103 9.76 -6.53 3.91
C LEU A 103 11.23 -6.67 3.50
N GLY A 104 11.52 -6.58 2.21
CA GLY A 104 12.88 -6.59 1.68
C GLY A 104 13.73 -5.52 2.35
N LEU A 105 13.28 -4.28 2.35
CA LEU A 105 13.97 -3.17 3.02
C LEU A 105 14.14 -3.39 4.54
N ALA A 106 13.18 -4.02 5.21
CA ALA A 106 13.23 -4.19 6.65
C ALA A 106 14.30 -5.18 7.11
N VAL A 107 14.52 -6.28 6.38
CA VAL A 107 15.33 -7.41 6.87
C VAL A 107 16.25 -8.07 5.83
N MET A 108 16.27 -7.64 4.57
CA MET A 108 17.03 -8.31 3.51
C MET A 108 17.93 -7.37 2.68
N GLU A 109 17.37 -6.29 2.17
CA GLU A 109 17.96 -5.46 1.12
C GLU A 109 18.96 -4.44 1.69
N GLU A 110 20.25 -4.58 1.36
CA GLU A 110 21.30 -3.62 1.69
C GLU A 110 22.21 -3.40 0.48
N ILE A 111 22.42 -2.16 0.06
CA ILE A 111 23.48 -1.83 -0.90
C ILE A 111 24.80 -1.68 -0.13
N VAL A 112 25.77 -2.53 -0.45
CA VAL A 112 27.09 -2.49 0.18
C VAL A 112 28.07 -1.75 -0.72
N LEU A 113 28.57 -0.62 -0.24
CA LEU A 113 29.57 0.19 -0.94
C LEU A 113 30.95 0.03 -0.30
N ASP A 114 31.97 -0.10 -1.14
CA ASP A 114 33.37 -0.07 -0.74
C ASP A 114 34.14 0.81 -1.72
N ASN A 115 34.73 1.90 -1.20
CA ASN A 115 35.46 2.90 -2.00
C ASN A 115 34.68 3.37 -3.24
N GLY A 116 33.37 3.64 -3.07
CA GLY A 116 32.48 4.10 -4.14
C GLY A 116 32.05 3.01 -5.14
N LYS A 117 32.42 1.75 -4.91
CA LYS A 117 32.02 0.62 -5.76
C LYS A 117 31.03 -0.28 -5.01
N MET A 118 29.98 -0.70 -5.72
CA MET A 118 29.02 -1.67 -5.20
C MET A 118 29.67 -3.05 -5.08
N ARG A 119 29.56 -3.66 -3.91
CA ARG A 119 30.11 -4.99 -3.63
C ARG A 119 29.14 -6.13 -3.95
N ASN A 120 27.85 -5.84 -3.96
CA ASN A 120 26.78 -6.80 -4.24
C ASN A 120 25.87 -6.37 -5.41
N PRO A 121 26.40 -6.18 -6.63
CA PRO A 121 25.60 -5.71 -7.79
C PRO A 121 24.79 -6.83 -8.47
N SER A 122 24.59 -7.98 -7.81
CA SER A 122 23.93 -9.16 -8.36
C SER A 122 22.74 -9.56 -7.51
N PHE A 123 21.73 -10.23 -8.07
CA PHE A 123 20.59 -10.76 -7.29
C PHE A 123 20.94 -11.98 -6.44
N THR A 124 22.18 -12.47 -6.50
CA THR A 124 22.68 -13.49 -5.57
C THR A 124 23.10 -12.84 -4.25
N ASP A 125 23.72 -11.65 -4.33
CA ASP A 125 24.34 -10.97 -3.19
C ASP A 125 23.49 -9.80 -2.66
N TYR A 126 22.57 -9.28 -3.49
CA TYR A 126 21.51 -8.35 -3.10
C TYR A 126 20.21 -9.16 -2.95
N LEU A 127 19.88 -9.47 -1.69
CA LEU A 127 18.79 -10.39 -1.37
C LEU A 127 17.43 -9.70 -1.56
N LEU A 128 16.70 -10.11 -2.58
CA LEU A 128 15.29 -9.79 -2.75
C LEU A 128 14.43 -10.84 -2.04
N PRO A 129 13.26 -10.45 -1.51
CA PRO A 129 12.27 -11.40 -1.02
C PRO A 129 11.88 -12.43 -2.07
N THR A 130 11.86 -13.70 -1.70
CA THR A 130 11.34 -14.78 -2.52
C THR A 130 9.87 -15.08 -2.18
N ALA A 131 9.23 -15.95 -2.97
CA ALA A 131 7.87 -16.41 -2.66
C ALA A 131 7.76 -17.14 -1.30
N LEU A 132 8.86 -17.66 -0.76
CA LEU A 132 8.88 -18.32 0.56
C LEU A 132 9.04 -17.32 1.71
N ASP A 133 9.46 -16.10 1.41
CA ASP A 133 9.58 -15.00 2.38
C ASP A 133 8.30 -14.16 2.46
N ALA A 134 7.39 -14.33 1.50
CA ALA A 134 6.13 -13.62 1.45
C ALA A 134 5.26 -13.98 2.68
N PRO A 135 4.84 -12.97 3.48
CA PRO A 135 4.00 -13.21 4.65
C PRO A 135 2.55 -13.41 4.23
N GLU A 136 1.72 -13.94 5.12
CA GLU A 136 0.28 -13.85 4.96
C GLU A 136 -0.15 -12.37 4.99
N VAL A 137 -0.88 -11.91 3.98
CA VAL A 137 -1.40 -10.54 3.90
C VAL A 137 -2.89 -10.52 4.21
N VAL A 138 -3.27 -9.81 5.27
CA VAL A 138 -4.68 -9.55 5.62
C VAL A 138 -4.96 -8.08 5.33
N ALA A 139 -5.62 -7.81 4.20
CA ALA A 139 -5.85 -6.45 3.71
C ALA A 139 -7.31 -6.01 3.83
N ILE A 140 -7.52 -4.80 4.32
CA ILE A 140 -8.79 -4.08 4.29
C ILE A 140 -8.61 -2.84 3.43
N MET A 141 -9.40 -2.74 2.36
CA MET A 141 -9.49 -1.54 1.53
C MET A 141 -10.61 -0.65 2.08
N ILE A 142 -10.24 0.53 2.57
CA ILE A 142 -11.16 1.55 3.03
C ILE A 142 -11.53 2.39 1.81
N GLU A 143 -12.80 2.33 1.40
CA GLU A 143 -13.29 3.08 0.25
C GLU A 143 -13.89 4.41 0.68
N GLU A 144 -13.07 5.47 0.63
CA GLU A 144 -13.51 6.85 0.85
C GLU A 144 -13.21 7.70 -0.40
N PRO A 145 -14.17 7.78 -1.35
CA PRO A 145 -13.96 8.42 -2.64
C PRO A 145 -13.40 9.84 -2.52
N GLU A 146 -12.30 10.13 -3.23
CA GLU A 146 -11.75 11.49 -3.30
C GLU A 146 -12.66 12.38 -4.15
N PRO A 147 -13.34 13.40 -3.59
CA PRO A 147 -14.33 14.18 -4.32
C PRO A 147 -13.77 14.87 -5.57
N GLN A 148 -12.47 15.17 -5.58
CA GLN A 148 -11.80 15.85 -6.69
C GLN A 148 -11.09 14.89 -7.64
N ALA A 149 -11.15 13.58 -7.44
CA ALA A 149 -10.50 12.60 -8.30
C ALA A 149 -11.48 12.00 -9.31
N PRO A 150 -11.01 11.60 -10.50
CA PRO A 150 -11.85 10.94 -11.47
C PRO A 150 -12.37 9.64 -10.87
N LEU A 151 -13.69 9.45 -10.92
CA LEU A 151 -14.39 8.30 -10.35
C LEU A 151 -14.20 8.11 -8.83
N GLY A 152 -13.59 9.08 -8.13
CA GLY A 152 -13.25 8.98 -6.71
C GLY A 152 -12.02 8.14 -6.38
N ALA A 153 -11.25 7.68 -7.37
CA ALA A 153 -10.09 6.81 -7.16
C ALA A 153 -8.88 7.57 -6.56
N LYS A 154 -8.12 6.92 -5.66
CA LYS A 154 -6.85 7.43 -5.14
C LYS A 154 -5.67 6.57 -5.60
N GLY A 155 -4.46 7.12 -5.50
CA GLY A 155 -3.23 6.37 -5.75
C GLY A 155 -2.99 5.32 -4.67
N ILE A 156 -2.67 4.08 -5.08
CA ILE A 156 -2.53 2.94 -4.16
C ILE A 156 -1.15 2.27 -4.17
N GLY A 157 -0.27 2.62 -5.12
CA GLY A 157 0.94 1.83 -5.36
C GLY A 157 2.06 2.06 -4.35
N GLU A 158 2.30 3.32 -3.98
CA GLU A 158 3.36 3.67 -3.01
C GLU A 158 2.97 3.42 -1.55
N PRO A 159 1.75 3.73 -1.06
CA PRO A 159 1.42 3.61 0.36
C PRO A 159 1.79 2.26 1.02
N PRO A 160 1.54 1.08 0.40
CA PRO A 160 1.86 -0.21 1.00
C PRO A 160 3.35 -0.40 1.35
N CYS A 161 4.28 0.24 0.63
CA CYS A 161 5.72 0.10 0.89
C CYS A 161 6.26 1.05 1.96
N ILE A 162 5.49 2.07 2.35
CA ILE A 162 5.96 3.13 3.26
C ILE A 162 5.97 2.66 4.72
N SER A 163 4.82 2.20 5.25
CA SER A 163 4.66 1.93 6.69
C SER A 163 4.85 0.46 7.08
N VAL A 164 5.02 -0.45 6.13
CA VAL A 164 5.30 -1.87 6.42
C VAL A 164 6.70 -2.07 7.03
N THR A 165 7.72 -1.38 6.50
CA THR A 165 9.10 -1.44 6.99
C THR A 165 9.21 -1.07 8.48
N PRO A 166 8.70 0.10 8.93
CA PRO A 166 8.72 0.43 10.35
C PRO A 166 7.82 -0.49 11.20
N ALA A 167 6.72 -1.04 10.65
CA ALA A 167 5.89 -1.99 11.37
C ALA A 167 6.66 -3.29 11.67
N ILE A 168 7.40 -3.83 10.70
CA ILE A 168 8.27 -4.99 10.87
C ILE A 168 9.37 -4.68 11.90
N ALA A 169 10.06 -3.55 11.74
CA ALA A 169 11.11 -3.14 12.67
C ALA A 169 10.59 -3.00 14.12
N ALA A 170 9.40 -2.39 14.31
CA ALA A 170 8.77 -2.27 15.61
C ALA A 170 8.39 -3.63 16.21
N ALA A 171 7.89 -4.56 15.40
CA ALA A 171 7.58 -5.91 15.85
C ALA A 171 8.83 -6.68 16.29
N ILE A 172 9.95 -6.54 15.57
CA ILE A 172 11.24 -7.14 15.96
C ILE A 172 11.76 -6.52 17.26
N ARG A 173 11.69 -5.18 17.43
CA ARG A 173 12.06 -4.55 18.71
C ARG A 173 11.21 -5.05 19.86
N ASN A 174 9.90 -5.21 19.65
CA ASN A 174 9.01 -5.77 20.65
C ASN A 174 9.35 -7.23 21.00
N ALA A 175 9.73 -8.05 20.01
CA ALA A 175 10.10 -9.44 20.22
C ALA A 175 11.46 -9.62 20.92
N THR A 176 12.42 -8.72 20.63
CA THR A 176 13.81 -8.83 21.09
C THR A 176 14.13 -7.99 22.33
N GLY A 177 13.36 -6.92 22.58
CA GLY A 177 13.67 -5.91 23.58
C GLY A 177 14.86 -5.00 23.24
N ARG A 178 15.41 -5.11 22.02
CA ARG A 178 16.60 -4.36 21.58
C ARG A 178 16.22 -3.03 20.95
N ASP A 179 17.11 -2.05 21.08
CA ASP A 179 17.03 -0.80 20.34
C ASP A 179 17.65 -1.00 18.94
N LEU A 180 16.80 -1.09 17.93
CA LEU A 180 17.16 -1.35 16.53
C LEU A 180 16.84 -0.12 15.68
N PRO A 181 17.74 0.88 15.61
CA PRO A 181 17.44 2.20 15.04
C PRO A 181 17.59 2.28 13.52
N ARG A 182 18.08 1.21 12.87
CA ARG A 182 18.30 1.18 11.42
C ARG A 182 17.72 -0.07 10.76
N VAL A 183 17.45 0.06 9.47
CA VAL A 183 17.11 -1.04 8.56
C VAL A 183 18.16 -1.13 7.42
N PRO A 184 18.36 -2.31 6.82
CA PRO A 184 17.77 -3.58 7.25
C PRO A 184 18.31 -4.02 8.61
N ILE A 185 17.47 -4.70 9.38
CA ILE A 185 17.85 -5.32 10.65
C ILE A 185 18.55 -6.64 10.31
N ARG A 186 19.85 -6.70 10.58
CA ARG A 186 20.69 -7.85 10.24
C ARG A 186 20.72 -8.84 11.41
N PRO A 187 21.02 -10.13 11.18
CA PRO A 187 21.11 -11.11 12.27
C PRO A 187 22.06 -10.69 13.39
N GLN A 188 23.22 -10.15 13.04
CA GLN A 188 24.23 -9.61 13.97
C GLN A 188 23.75 -8.42 14.80
N ASP A 189 22.67 -7.75 14.40
CA ASP A 189 22.06 -6.67 15.18
C ASP A 189 21.16 -7.25 16.31
N ILE A 190 20.82 -8.54 16.24
CA ILE A 190 19.95 -9.26 17.17
C ILE A 190 20.73 -10.24 18.08
N CYS A 191 21.70 -11.00 17.55
CA CYS A 191 22.37 -12.08 18.31
C CYS A 191 23.72 -11.68 18.95
N LEU A 192 24.28 -10.52 18.60
CA LEU A 192 25.52 -9.98 19.19
C LEU A 192 25.23 -8.76 20.09
#